data_AF-A0A947TP66-F1
#
_entry.id   AF-A0A947TP66-F1
#
_cell.length_a   1.000
_cell.length_b   1.000
_cell.length_c   1.000
_cell.angle_alpha   90.00
_cell.angle_beta   90.00
_cell.angle_gamma   90.00
#
_symmetry.space_group_name_H-M   'P 1'
#
loop_
_entity.id
_entity.type
_entity.pdbx_description
1 polymer ?
#
loop_
_entity_poly.entity_id
_entity_poly.type
_entity_poly.pdbx_seq_one_letter_code
_entity_poly.pdbx_strand_id
1 'polypeptide(L)' 'GRLGESARAPTLVVTHAGAMRAVLAQVLGLTDSHRARVALTPGSSFVVSWLAGAPPLLTALRCAD' A
#
# COMPACT_ATOMS: atom_id res chain seq x y z
N GLY A 1 -0.27 27.51 8.56
CA GLY A 1 -0.98 26.21 8.59
C GLY A 1 -0.05 25.17 9.16
N ARG A 2 -0.53 24.38 10.13
CA ARG A 2 0.28 23.31 10.75
C ARG A 2 0.29 22.12 9.78
N LEU A 3 1.46 21.58 9.46
CA LEU A 3 1.55 20.34 8.69
C LEU A 3 0.78 19.25 9.45
N GLY A 4 -0.34 18.79 8.91
CA GLY A 4 -1.19 17.76 9.53
C GLY A 4 -2.63 18.16 9.83
N GLU A 5 -3.02 19.42 9.65
CA GLU A 5 -4.41 19.88 9.89
C GLU A 5 -5.43 19.21 8.95
N SER A 6 -4.97 18.71 7.80
CA SER A 6 -5.74 17.90 6.84
C SER A 6 -5.32 16.41 6.80
N ALA A 7 -4.45 15.96 7.72
CA ALA A 7 -3.98 14.58 7.71
C ALA A 7 -5.12 13.64 8.12
N ARG A 8 -5.50 12.74 7.21
CA ARG A 8 -6.47 11.69 7.50
C ARG A 8 -5.90 10.75 8.57
N ALA A 9 -6.75 10.31 9.51
CA ALA A 9 -6.36 9.32 10.51
C ALA A 9 -5.84 8.03 9.84
N PRO A 10 -4.81 7.38 10.41
CA PRO A 10 -4.34 6.08 9.94
C PRO A 10 -5.50 5.08 9.86
N THR A 11 -5.63 4.37 8.74
CA THR A 11 -6.67 3.36 8.53
C THR A 11 -6.01 2.01 8.29
N LEU A 12 -6.35 1.01 9.11
CA LEU A 12 -5.95 -0.38 8.88
C LEU A 12 -6.98 -1.07 7.99
N VAL A 13 -6.51 -1.70 6.91
CA VAL A 13 -7.34 -2.52 6.03
C VAL A 13 -6.80 -3.94 6.07
N VAL A 14 -7.60 -4.87 6.61
CA VAL A 14 -7.30 -6.31 6.57
C VAL A 14 -8.04 -6.90 5.37
N THR A 15 -7.31 -7.55 4.48
CA THR A 15 -7.88 -8.12 3.26
C THR A 15 -7.04 -9.31 2.76
N HIS A 16 -7.45 -9.87 1.64
CA HIS A 16 -6.83 -11.00 0.99
C HIS A 16 -5.63 -10.57 0.14
N ALA A 17 -4.67 -11.49 -0.05
CA ALA A 17 -3.47 -11.23 -0.84
C ALA A 17 -3.78 -10.72 -2.27
N GLY A 18 -4.89 -11.15 -2.89
CA GLY A 18 -5.30 -10.65 -4.21
C GLY A 18 -5.55 -9.14 -4.24
N ALA A 19 -6.30 -8.62 -3.27
CA ALA A 19 -6.56 -7.18 -3.15
C ALA A 19 -5.29 -6.42 -2.78
N MET A 20 -4.48 -6.96 -1.88
CA MET A 20 -3.17 -6.39 -1.51
C MET A 20 -2.25 -6.22 -2.73
N ARG A 21 -2.15 -7.24 -3.59
CA ARG A 21 -1.36 -7.17 -4.83
C ARG A 21 -1.85 -6.10 -5.79
N ALA A 22 -3.17 -5.94 -5.92
CA ALA A 22 -3.76 -4.91 -6.77
C ALA A 22 -3.41 -3.49 -6.27
N VAL A 23 -3.52 -3.26 -4.96
CA VAL A 23 -3.14 -1.98 -4.34
C VAL A 23 -1.64 -1.72 -4.51
N LEU A 24 -0.78 -2.71 -4.24
CA LEU A 24 0.67 -2.55 -4.37
C LEU A 24 1.07 -2.23 -5.82
N ALA A 25 0.49 -2.93 -6.79
CA ALA A 25 0.74 -2.65 -8.20
C ALA A 25 0.32 -1.23 -8.58
N GLN A 26 -0.86 -0.77 -8.13
CA GLN A 26 -1.33 0.59 -8.36
C GLN A 26 -0.38 1.63 -7.75
N VAL A 27 0.03 1.43 -6.49
CA VAL A 27 0.92 2.38 -5.77
C VAL A 27 2.30 2.47 -6.43
N LEU A 28 2.82 1.35 -6.94
CA LEU A 28 4.12 1.30 -7.61
C LEU A 28 4.06 1.63 -9.11
N GLY A 29 2.88 1.95 -9.65
CA GLY A 29 2.70 2.22 -11.09
C GLY A 29 2.99 1.00 -11.98
N LEU A 30 2.81 -0.22 -11.45
CA LEU A 30 3.08 -1.46 -12.16
C LEU A 30 1.87 -1.92 -12.97
N THR A 31 2.14 -2.52 -14.13
CA THR A 31 1.12 -3.15 -14.99
C THR A 31 0.52 -4.41 -14.34
N ASP A 32 -0.64 -4.84 -14.83
CA ASP A 32 -1.36 -6.01 -14.30
C ASP A 32 -0.55 -7.32 -14.31
N SER A 33 0.34 -7.48 -15.29
CA SER A 33 1.27 -8.61 -15.38
C SER A 33 2.16 -8.76 -14.14
N HIS A 34 2.41 -7.67 -13.40
CA HIS A 34 3.22 -7.70 -12.19
C HIS A 34 2.44 -8.18 -10.96
N ARG A 35 1.10 -8.11 -10.95
CA ARG A 35 0.30 -8.51 -9.78
C ARG A 35 0.60 -9.96 -9.39
N ALA A 36 0.64 -10.87 -10.36
CA ALA A 36 0.91 -12.29 -10.12
C ALA A 36 2.33 -12.58 -9.59
N ARG A 37 3.27 -11.63 -9.71
CA ARG A 37 4.66 -11.78 -9.25
C ARG A 37 4.88 -11.33 -7.81
N VAL A 38 3.93 -10.64 -7.21
CA VAL A 38 4.02 -10.17 -5.83
C VAL A 38 3.64 -11.32 -4.89
N ALA A 39 4.67 -11.97 -4.34
CA ALA A 39 4.50 -12.99 -3.32
C ALA A 39 4.14 -12.33 -1.98
N LEU A 40 2.96 -12.69 -1.45
CA LEU A 40 2.50 -12.29 -0.12
C LEU A 40 2.08 -13.55 0.62
N THR A 41 2.82 -13.87 1.67
CA THR A 41 2.45 -14.89 2.65
C THR A 41 1.36 -14.35 3.58
N PRO A 42 0.48 -15.21 4.13
CA PRO A 42 -0.48 -14.80 5.14
C PRO A 42 0.20 -14.03 6.29
N GLY A 43 -0.36 -12.88 6.69
CA GLY A 43 0.24 -12.01 7.71
C GLY A 43 1.19 -10.94 7.17
N SER A 44 1.52 -10.95 5.87
CA SER A 44 2.24 -9.85 5.24
C SER A 44 1.48 -8.52 5.39
N SER A 45 2.22 -7.41 5.46
CA SER A 45 1.65 -6.07 5.57
C SER A 45 2.47 -5.02 4.83
N PHE A 46 1.85 -3.91 4.49
CA PHE A 46 2.54 -2.76 3.92
C PHE A 46 1.85 -1.46 4.38
N VAL A 47 2.61 -0.37 4.37
CA VAL A 47 2.13 0.96 4.73
C VAL A 47 2.29 1.87 3.53
N VAL A 48 1.23 2.60 3.20
CA VAL A 48 1.24 3.59 2.13
C VAL A 48 0.83 4.94 2.69
N SER A 49 1.62 5.95 2.34
CA SER A 49 1.33 7.34 2.65
C SER A 49 0.64 7.99 1.46
N TRP A 50 -0.53 8.60 1.70
CA TRP A 50 -1.22 9.44 0.72
C TRP A 50 -1.06 10.89 1.11
N LEU A 51 -0.34 11.64 0.28
CA LEU A 51 -0.16 13.07 0.40
C LEU A 51 -1.07 13.76 -0.61
N ALA A 52 -1.76 14.83 -0.19
CA ALA A 52 -2.68 15.55 -1.08
C ALA A 52 -1.92 16.12 -2.29
N GLY A 53 -2.41 15.81 -3.50
CA GLY A 53 -1.81 16.28 -4.75
C GLY A 53 -0.51 15.59 -5.16
N ALA A 54 -0.09 14.52 -4.46
CA ALA A 54 1.11 13.76 -4.81
C ALA A 54 0.78 12.27 -5.02
N PRO A 55 1.62 11.54 -5.78
CA PRO A 55 1.51 10.08 -5.89
C PRO A 55 1.63 9.40 -4.51
N PRO A 56 0.96 8.25 -4.31
CA PRO A 56 1.10 7.48 -3.08
C PRO A 56 2.52 6.95 -2.93
N LEU A 57 2.99 6.88 -1.68
CA LEU A 57 4.33 6.40 -1.35
C LEU A 57 4.24 5.12 -0.52
N LEU A 58 4.88 4.05 -1.00
CA LEU A 58 5.11 2.84 -0.20
C LEU A 58 6.21 3.14 0.84
N THR A 59 5.84 3.22 2.11
CA THR A 59 6.78 3.59 3.19
C THR A 59 7.30 2.39 3.97
N ALA A 60 6.59 1.27 3.95
CA ALA A 60 7.05 0.01 4.52
C ALA A 60 6.41 -1.18 3.79
N LEU A 61 7.19 -2.25 3.65
CA LEU A 61 6.73 -3.57 3.22
C LEU A 61 7.32 -4.60 4.19
N ARG A 62 6.47 -5.51 4.66
CA ARG A 62 6.82 -6.61 5.56
C ARG A 62 6.20 -7.89 5.01
N CYS A 63 7.04 -8.79 4.54
CA CYS A 63 6.63 -10.15 4.22
C CYS A 63 6.67 -10.96 5.51
N ALA A 64 5.65 -11.78 5.75
CA ALA A 64 5.71 -12.77 6.81
C ALA A 64 6.57 -13.96 6.35
N ASP A 65 7.24 -14.61 7.30
CA ASP A 65 8.01 -15.83 7.05
C ASP A 65 7.11 -17.04 6.74
#